data_AF-A0A835XAB6-F1
#
_entry.id   AF-A0A835XAB6-F1
#
_cell.length_a   1.000
_cell.length_b   1.000
_cell.length_c   1.000
_cell.angle_alpha   90.00
_cell.angle_beta   90.00
_cell.angle_gamma   90.00
#
_symmetry.space_group_name_H-M   'P 1'
#
loop_
_entity.id
_entity.type
_entity.pdbx_description
1 polymer ?
#
loop_
_entity_poly.entity_id
_entity_poly.type
_entity_poly.pdbx_seq_one_letter_code
_entity_poly.pdbx_strand_id
1 'polypeptide(L)'
;MKSFLDEENRMLKNMVDKVIGSGATVVFCQKGVDDMAQHYLAKAEVLVVRRIKESDLTKLAKATGARIVTNLDDLYEKDLGSAANVEERKIEEDRWVFVEGCKHPKSVTLLLRGGSQRVVDEVERSVHDAIMVVKDVMELPLIVAGGGAPETFAATKIRSWAKSLEGREQLAAEKFADALETIPLILAENAGMDPIDTI
;
A
#
# COMPACT_ATOMS: atom_id res chain seq x y z
N MET A 1 -47.44 -4.94 13.48
CA MET A 1 -46.53 -5.00 12.32
C MET A 1 -46.29 -3.63 11.68
N LYS A 2 -47.31 -2.88 11.21
CA LYS A 2 -47.11 -1.54 10.62
C LYS A 2 -46.35 -0.56 11.55
N SER A 3 -46.74 -0.47 12.82
CA SER A 3 -46.06 0.38 13.81
C SER A 3 -44.58 0.04 14.05
N PHE A 4 -44.14 -1.20 13.79
CA PHE A 4 -42.72 -1.56 13.94
C PHE A 4 -41.89 -1.09 12.74
N LEU A 5 -42.43 -1.25 11.54
CA LEU A 5 -41.82 -0.76 10.30
C LEU A 5 -41.75 0.78 10.28
N ASP A 6 -42.80 1.46 10.75
CA ASP A 6 -42.81 2.92 10.84
C ASP A 6 -41.76 3.44 11.83
N GLU A 7 -41.57 2.73 12.94
CA GLU A 7 -40.58 3.07 13.96
C GLU A 7 -39.15 2.83 13.46
N GLU A 8 -38.91 1.71 12.77
CA GLU A 8 -37.63 1.39 12.12
C GLU A 8 -37.27 2.45 11.06
N ASN A 9 -38.23 2.82 10.21
CA ASN A 9 -38.05 3.89 9.22
C ASN A 9 -37.73 5.23 9.88
N ARG A 10 -38.37 5.55 11.02
CA ARG A 10 -38.07 6.76 11.78
C ARG A 10 -36.63 6.74 12.32
N MET A 11 -36.18 5.61 12.86
CA MET A 11 -34.80 5.47 13.32
C MET A 11 -33.80 5.64 12.17
N LEU A 12 -34.02 4.98 11.03
CA LEU A 12 -33.16 5.12 9.85
C LEU A 12 -33.11 6.56 9.34
N LYS A 13 -34.26 7.23 9.29
CA LYS A 13 -34.34 8.63 8.88
C LYS A 13 -33.53 9.53 9.82
N ASN A 14 -33.68 9.36 11.13
CA ASN A 14 -32.89 10.12 12.12
C ASN A 14 -31.38 9.89 11.95
N MET A 15 -30.96 8.67 11.60
CA MET A 15 -29.54 8.38 11.32
C MET A 15 -29.06 9.08 10.05
N VAL A 16 -29.84 9.05 8.98
CA VAL A 16 -29.53 9.75 7.72
C VAL A 16 -29.48 11.26 7.91
N ASP A 17 -30.43 11.82 8.68
CA ASP A 17 -30.47 13.26 8.97
C ASP A 17 -29.22 13.73 9.73
N LYS A 18 -28.64 12.90 10.61
CA LYS A 18 -27.35 13.20 11.27
C LYS A 18 -26.19 13.23 10.27
N VAL A 19 -26.16 12.30 9.32
CA VAL A 19 -25.12 12.26 8.27
C VAL A 19 -25.23 13.49 7.38
N ILE A 20 -26.44 13.85 6.93
CA ILE A 20 -26.68 15.05 6.14
C ILE A 20 -26.32 16.31 6.94
N GLY A 21 -26.71 16.35 8.22
CA GLY A 21 -26.42 17.46 9.13
C GLY A 21 -24.93 17.67 9.41
N SER A 22 -24.10 16.64 9.21
CA SER A 22 -22.64 16.77 9.30
C SER A 22 -22.02 17.49 8.09
N GLY A 23 -22.75 17.66 6.99
CA GLY A 23 -22.25 18.25 5.74
C GLY A 23 -21.50 17.25 4.84
N ALA A 24 -21.58 15.95 5.12
CA ALA A 24 -20.92 14.93 4.30
C ALA A 24 -21.59 14.77 2.93
N THR A 25 -20.82 14.89 1.85
CA THR A 25 -21.27 14.65 0.46
C THR A 25 -21.01 13.23 -0.02
N VAL A 26 -20.07 12.52 0.61
CA VAL A 26 -19.72 11.13 0.31
C VAL A 26 -19.57 10.34 1.61
N VAL A 27 -20.16 9.14 1.65
CA VAL A 27 -20.16 8.25 2.81
C VAL A 27 -19.58 6.91 2.43
N PHE A 28 -18.51 6.51 3.14
CA PHE A 28 -17.87 5.21 3.01
C PHE A 28 -18.19 4.34 4.23
N CYS A 29 -18.91 3.24 4.01
CA CYS A 29 -19.34 2.31 5.05
C CYS A 29 -18.63 0.96 4.93
N GLN A 30 -18.03 0.49 6.03
CA GLN A 30 -17.48 -0.86 6.13
C GLN A 30 -18.58 -1.93 6.03
N LYS A 31 -19.76 -1.64 6.60
CA LYS A 31 -20.91 -2.54 6.61
C LYS A 31 -21.88 -2.25 5.45
N GLY A 32 -22.96 -3.02 5.40
CA GLY A 32 -24.08 -2.71 4.53
C GLY A 32 -24.81 -1.44 4.98
N VAL A 33 -25.52 -0.83 4.03
CA VAL A 33 -26.45 0.27 4.27
C VAL A 33 -27.82 -0.23 3.82
N ASP A 34 -28.85 0.00 4.63
CA ASP A 34 -30.23 -0.39 4.31
C ASP A 34 -30.74 0.33 3.05
N ASP A 35 -31.64 -0.29 2.29
CA ASP A 35 -32.13 0.25 1.02
C ASP A 35 -32.97 1.53 1.22
N MET A 36 -33.71 1.65 2.33
CA MET A 36 -34.41 2.89 2.67
C MET A 36 -33.43 4.02 2.99
N ALA A 37 -32.37 3.72 3.74
CA ALA A 37 -31.32 4.69 4.04
C ALA A 37 -30.57 5.14 2.78
N GLN A 38 -30.28 4.21 1.86
CA GLN A 38 -29.72 4.54 0.54
C GLN A 38 -30.62 5.48 -0.25
N HIS A 39 -31.94 5.23 -0.26
CA HIS A 39 -32.90 6.09 -0.95
C HIS A 39 -32.92 7.52 -0.36
N TYR A 40 -32.91 7.65 0.97
CA TYR A 40 -32.88 8.96 1.62
C TYR A 40 -31.56 9.70 1.38
N LEU A 41 -30.42 9.01 1.44
CA LEU A 41 -29.10 9.60 1.16
C LEU A 41 -28.97 10.02 -0.31
N ALA A 42 -29.46 9.21 -1.25
CA ALA A 42 -29.48 9.56 -2.67
C ALA A 42 -30.36 10.78 -2.96
N LYS A 43 -31.50 10.91 -2.27
CA LYS A 43 -32.37 12.10 -2.38
C LYS A 43 -31.69 13.37 -1.85
N ALA A 44 -30.76 13.23 -0.91
CA ALA A 44 -29.94 14.30 -0.39
C ALA A 44 -28.62 14.51 -1.18
N GLU A 45 -28.49 13.88 -2.36
CA GLU A 45 -27.31 13.95 -3.23
C GLU A 45 -26.00 13.46 -2.56
N VAL A 46 -26.11 12.56 -1.58
CA VAL A 46 -24.96 11.96 -0.90
C VAL A 46 -24.59 10.64 -1.58
N LEU A 47 -23.35 10.54 -2.07
CA LEU A 47 -22.82 9.29 -2.63
C LEU A 47 -22.50 8.30 -1.50
N VAL A 48 -23.02 7.07 -1.59
CA VAL A 48 -22.80 6.03 -0.58
C VAL A 48 -22.06 4.84 -1.17
N VAL A 49 -20.92 4.50 -0.60
CA VAL A 49 -20.16 3.29 -0.92
C VAL A 49 -20.23 2.35 0.29
N ARG A 50 -20.80 1.16 0.08
CA ARG A 50 -21.05 0.17 1.15
C ARG A 50 -20.13 -1.04 1.03
N ARG A 51 -19.98 -1.80 2.12
CA ARG A 51 -19.21 -3.05 2.19
C ARG A 51 -17.72 -2.90 1.84
N ILE A 52 -17.11 -1.80 2.30
CA ILE A 52 -15.68 -1.54 2.06
C ILE A 52 -14.84 -2.35 3.05
N LYS A 53 -13.69 -2.85 2.59
CA LYS A 53 -12.73 -3.53 3.47
C LYS A 53 -12.13 -2.54 4.48
N GLU A 54 -11.89 -3.00 5.69
CA GLU A 54 -11.33 -2.16 6.77
C GLU A 54 -9.95 -1.56 6.41
N SER A 55 -9.14 -2.34 5.69
CA SER A 55 -7.83 -1.90 5.18
C SER A 55 -7.95 -0.67 4.28
N ASP A 56 -8.97 -0.62 3.43
CA ASP A 56 -9.17 0.47 2.48
C ASP A 56 -9.76 1.69 3.17
N LEU A 57 -10.63 1.48 4.16
CA LEU A 57 -11.17 2.55 4.98
C LEU A 57 -10.06 3.26 5.78
N THR A 58 -9.11 2.49 6.32
CA THR A 58 -7.93 3.04 7.00
C THR A 58 -7.02 3.84 6.05
N LYS A 59 -6.85 3.37 4.82
CA LYS A 59 -6.09 4.10 3.77
C LYS A 59 -6.80 5.39 3.36
N LEU A 60 -8.12 5.34 3.16
CA LEU A 60 -8.94 6.51 2.82
C LEU A 60 -8.91 7.56 3.94
N ALA A 61 -8.99 7.16 5.20
CA ALA A 61 -8.84 8.06 6.35
C ALA A 61 -7.48 8.77 6.33
N LYS A 62 -6.39 8.02 6.08
CA LYS A 62 -5.03 8.59 5.95
C LYS A 62 -4.84 9.47 4.72
N ALA A 63 -5.55 9.19 3.62
CA ALA A 63 -5.47 9.95 2.38
C ALA A 63 -6.23 11.28 2.48
N THR A 64 -7.48 11.23 2.96
CA THR A 64 -8.41 12.38 3.02
C THR A 64 -8.26 13.22 4.28
N GLY A 65 -7.64 12.67 5.33
CA GLY A 65 -7.57 13.27 6.67
C GLY A 65 -8.80 13.02 7.54
N ALA A 66 -9.77 12.23 7.06
CA ALA A 66 -10.97 11.89 7.83
C ALA A 66 -10.64 11.05 9.08
N ARG A 67 -11.46 11.19 10.13
CA ARG A 67 -11.48 10.26 11.26
C ARG A 67 -12.53 9.18 11.01
N ILE A 68 -12.17 7.92 11.26
CA ILE A 68 -13.13 6.82 11.21
C ILE A 68 -14.09 6.97 12.39
N VAL A 69 -15.37 7.10 12.09
CA VAL A 69 -16.44 7.28 13.10
C VAL A 69 -17.23 5.98 13.21
N THR A 70 -17.40 5.48 14.44
CA THR A 70 -18.17 4.27 14.74
C THR A 70 -19.59 4.59 15.22
N ASN A 71 -19.80 5.77 15.81
CA ASN A 71 -21.08 6.24 16.31
C ASN A 71 -21.50 7.53 15.57
N LEU A 72 -22.71 7.54 15.01
CA LEU A 72 -23.26 8.69 14.28
C LEU A 72 -23.49 9.91 15.16
N ASP A 73 -23.65 9.73 16.48
CA ASP A 73 -23.75 10.86 17.42
C ASP A 73 -22.44 11.63 17.59
N ASP A 74 -21.30 10.99 17.27
CA ASP A 74 -19.97 11.58 17.35
C ASP A 74 -19.47 12.09 15.98
N LEU A 75 -20.39 12.22 15.01
CA LEU A 75 -20.08 12.70 13.67
C LEU A 75 -20.20 14.23 13.63
N TYR A 76 -19.05 14.90 13.58
CA TYR A 76 -18.94 16.35 13.47
C TYR A 76 -18.17 16.74 12.21
N GLU A 77 -18.35 17.99 11.74
CA GLU A 77 -17.65 18.53 10.57
C GLU A 77 -16.12 18.38 10.64
N LYS A 78 -15.55 18.48 11.84
CA LYS A 78 -14.10 18.32 12.10
C LYS A 78 -13.56 16.92 11.79
N ASP A 79 -14.44 15.93 11.75
CA ASP A 79 -14.07 14.52 11.53
C ASP A 79 -14.11 14.14 10.04
N LEU A 80 -14.66 15.02 9.20
CA LEU A 80 -14.76 14.82 7.76
C LEU A 80 -13.41 15.04 7.07
N GLY A 81 -13.15 14.19 6.08
CA GLY A 81 -12.00 14.35 5.18
C GLY A 81 -12.33 15.23 3.98
N SER A 82 -11.30 15.64 3.24
CA SER A 82 -11.46 16.40 2.00
C SER A 82 -10.76 15.74 0.83
N ALA A 83 -11.44 15.70 -0.32
CA ALA A 83 -10.92 15.26 -1.61
C ALA A 83 -11.42 16.23 -2.69
N ALA A 84 -10.67 16.40 -3.78
CA ALA A 84 -11.06 17.30 -4.86
C ALA A 84 -12.13 16.68 -5.76
N ASN A 85 -12.03 15.37 -6.01
CA ASN A 85 -12.97 14.64 -6.83
C ASN A 85 -13.24 13.26 -6.25
N VAL A 86 -14.52 12.85 -6.28
CA VAL A 86 -14.95 11.50 -5.97
C VAL A 86 -15.90 11.05 -7.07
N GLU A 87 -15.48 10.07 -7.87
CA GLU A 87 -16.24 9.63 -9.03
C GLU A 87 -16.26 8.11 -9.16
N GLU A 88 -17.37 7.58 -9.67
CA GLU A 88 -17.44 6.21 -10.15
C GLU A 88 -16.94 6.18 -11.60
N ARG A 89 -15.85 5.46 -11.85
CA ARG A 89 -15.30 5.25 -13.19
C ARG A 89 -15.38 3.78 -13.54
N LYS A 90 -15.89 3.48 -14.73
CA LYS A 90 -15.86 2.13 -15.28
C LYS A 90 -14.47 1.85 -15.86
N ILE A 91 -13.80 0.83 -15.36
CA ILE A 91 -12.53 0.34 -15.89
C ILE A 91 -12.76 -1.10 -16.31
N GLU A 92 -12.61 -1.35 -17.61
CA GLU A 92 -12.94 -2.63 -18.24
C GLU A 92 -14.42 -3.00 -18.01
N GLU A 93 -14.68 -4.07 -17.27
CA GLU A 93 -16.02 -4.53 -16.94
C GLU A 93 -16.49 -4.03 -15.57
N ASP A 94 -15.56 -3.66 -14.69
CA ASP A 94 -15.81 -3.31 -13.30
C ASP A 94 -16.02 -1.81 -13.10
N ARG A 95 -16.77 -1.46 -12.06
CA ARG A 95 -16.95 -0.07 -11.63
C ARG A 95 -16.17 0.18 -10.36
N TRP A 96 -15.34 1.21 -10.40
CA TRP A 96 -14.45 1.59 -9.33
C TRP A 96 -14.78 2.99 -8.87
N VAL A 97 -14.68 3.24 -7.57
CA VAL A 97 -14.83 4.59 -7.01
C VAL A 97 -13.45 5.18 -6.78
N PHE A 98 -13.13 6.24 -7.49
CA PHE A 98 -11.88 6.98 -7.37
C PHE A 98 -12.06 8.17 -6.43
N VAL A 99 -11.12 8.34 -5.51
CA VAL A 99 -11.04 9.48 -4.60
C VAL A 99 -9.70 10.17 -4.87
N GLU A 100 -9.75 11.33 -5.53
CA GLU A 100 -8.57 12.02 -6.07
C GLU A 100 -8.44 13.45 -5.54
N GLY A 101 -7.22 13.99 -5.60
CA GLY A 101 -6.92 15.38 -5.20
C GLY A 101 -7.06 15.67 -3.71
N CYS A 102 -6.64 14.73 -2.85
CA CYS A 102 -6.53 14.98 -1.41
C CYS A 102 -5.37 15.97 -1.13
N LYS A 103 -5.55 16.92 -0.19
CA LYS A 103 -4.58 18.00 0.07
C LYS A 103 -3.23 17.52 0.61
N HIS A 104 -3.25 16.59 1.58
CA HIS A 104 -2.05 16.06 2.24
C HIS A 104 -2.17 14.55 2.46
N PRO A 105 -2.13 13.74 1.39
CA PRO A 105 -2.35 12.30 1.51
C PRO A 105 -1.17 11.61 2.18
N LYS A 106 -1.41 10.93 3.30
CA LYS A 106 -0.43 10.01 3.92
C LYS A 106 -0.51 8.58 3.36
N SER A 107 -1.47 8.34 2.47
CA SER A 107 -1.69 7.08 1.79
C SER A 107 -2.07 7.38 0.35
N VAL A 108 -1.41 6.72 -0.60
CA VAL A 108 -1.68 6.84 -2.04
C VAL A 108 -1.90 5.45 -2.61
N THR A 109 -2.64 5.38 -3.71
CA THR A 109 -2.93 4.13 -4.43
C THR A 109 -2.45 4.29 -5.87
N LEU A 110 -1.71 3.30 -6.37
CA LEU A 110 -1.30 3.22 -7.76
C LEU A 110 -2.17 2.17 -8.46
N LEU A 111 -2.82 2.55 -9.55
CA LEU A 111 -3.54 1.62 -10.41
C LEU A 111 -2.62 1.14 -11.52
N LEU A 112 -2.20 -0.12 -11.44
CA LEU A 112 -1.37 -0.77 -12.45
C LEU A 112 -2.27 -1.46 -13.49
N ARG A 113 -1.94 -1.31 -14.77
CA ARG A 113 -2.66 -1.95 -15.88
C ARG A 113 -1.65 -2.61 -16.81
N GLY A 114 -1.97 -3.80 -17.29
CA GLY A 114 -1.11 -4.59 -18.17
C GLY A 114 -1.93 -5.51 -19.07
N GLY A 115 -1.32 -5.98 -20.16
CA GLY A 115 -2.02 -6.82 -21.15
C GLY A 115 -2.32 -8.25 -20.70
N SER A 116 -1.73 -8.70 -19.59
CA SER A 116 -2.04 -9.99 -18.95
C SER A 116 -1.78 -9.91 -17.45
N GLN A 117 -2.43 -10.78 -16.68
CA GLN A 117 -2.23 -10.83 -15.22
C GLN A 117 -0.76 -11.03 -14.85
N ARG A 118 -0.03 -11.89 -15.58
CA ARG A 118 1.41 -12.13 -15.33
C ARG A 118 2.26 -10.86 -15.47
N VAL A 119 1.91 -9.99 -16.41
CA VAL A 119 2.61 -8.70 -16.59
C VAL A 119 2.27 -7.76 -15.45
N VAL A 120 1.01 -7.72 -15.00
CA VAL A 120 0.60 -6.88 -13.86
C VAL A 120 1.32 -7.32 -12.59
N ASP A 121 1.37 -8.63 -12.31
CA ASP A 121 2.06 -9.19 -11.14
C ASP A 121 3.56 -8.84 -11.14
N GLU A 122 4.19 -8.83 -12.33
CA GLU A 122 5.60 -8.47 -12.47
C GLU A 122 5.84 -6.96 -12.30
N VAL A 123 4.95 -6.13 -12.83
CA VAL A 123 5.01 -4.68 -12.64
C VAL A 123 4.75 -4.32 -11.17
N GLU A 124 3.83 -5.00 -10.49
CA GLU A 124 3.58 -4.80 -9.06
C GLU A 124 4.85 -5.08 -8.24
N ARG A 125 5.53 -6.21 -8.49
CA ARG A 125 6.81 -6.51 -7.84
C ARG A 125 7.88 -5.48 -8.15
N SER A 126 8.05 -5.12 -9.42
CA SER A 126 9.05 -4.13 -9.85
C SER A 126 8.83 -2.76 -9.18
N VAL A 127 7.58 -2.31 -9.11
CA VAL A 127 7.21 -1.04 -8.45
C VAL A 127 7.43 -1.13 -6.94
N HIS A 128 7.08 -2.25 -6.33
CA HIS A 128 7.31 -2.48 -4.90
C HIS A 128 8.80 -2.38 -4.57
N ASP A 129 9.65 -3.09 -5.31
CA ASP A 129 11.11 -3.08 -5.10
C ASP A 129 11.69 -1.67 -5.28
N ALA A 130 11.26 -0.94 -6.32
CA ALA A 130 11.70 0.43 -6.55
C ALA A 130 11.31 1.37 -5.39
N ILE A 131 10.09 1.25 -4.86
CA ILE A 131 9.65 2.05 -3.70
C ILE A 131 10.47 1.72 -2.46
N MET A 132 10.77 0.44 -2.23
CA MET A 132 11.56 0.02 -1.08
C MET A 132 12.99 0.56 -1.14
N VAL A 133 13.65 0.49 -2.31
CA VAL A 133 15.00 1.05 -2.50
C VAL A 133 15.02 2.56 -2.26
N VAL A 134 14.03 3.30 -2.80
CA VAL A 134 13.93 4.75 -2.57
C VAL A 134 13.72 5.07 -1.10
N LYS A 135 12.88 4.28 -0.41
CA LYS A 135 12.64 4.43 1.02
C LYS A 135 13.94 4.22 1.82
N ASP A 136 14.70 3.17 1.53
CA ASP A 136 15.94 2.86 2.24
C ASP A 136 16.97 3.99 2.08
N VAL A 137 17.11 4.56 0.87
CA VAL A 137 17.99 5.70 0.60
C VAL A 137 17.51 6.98 1.30
N MET A 138 16.20 7.18 1.42
CA MET A 138 15.63 8.31 2.16
C MET A 138 15.85 8.18 3.68
N GLU A 139 15.83 6.96 4.23
CA GLU A 139 16.11 6.70 5.65
C GLU A 139 17.61 6.78 5.97
N LEU A 140 18.47 6.20 5.11
CA LEU A 140 19.92 6.25 5.23
C LEU A 140 20.56 6.63 3.88
N PRO A 141 21.07 7.86 3.71
CA PRO A 141 21.58 8.36 2.44
C PRO A 141 23.01 7.89 2.15
N LEU A 142 23.26 6.57 2.26
CA LEU A 142 24.53 5.93 1.96
C LEU A 142 24.28 4.81 0.94
N ILE A 143 25.07 4.81 -0.13
CA ILE A 143 24.96 3.82 -1.22
C ILE A 143 26.31 3.22 -1.55
N VAL A 144 26.29 1.97 -1.98
CA VAL A 144 27.44 1.25 -2.54
C VAL A 144 27.02 0.68 -3.90
N ALA A 145 27.99 0.21 -4.69
CA ALA A 145 27.68 -0.54 -5.91
C ALA A 145 26.88 -1.81 -5.56
N GLY A 146 25.98 -2.22 -6.44
CA GLY A 146 25.21 -3.47 -6.31
C GLY A 146 25.87 -4.65 -7.01
N GLY A 147 25.10 -5.71 -7.25
CA GLY A 147 25.50 -6.83 -8.10
C GLY A 147 26.66 -7.66 -7.58
N GLY A 148 26.87 -7.71 -6.25
CA GLY A 148 27.96 -8.47 -5.64
C GLY A 148 29.30 -7.71 -5.54
N ALA A 149 29.39 -6.49 -6.06
CA ALA A 149 30.62 -5.70 -6.01
C ALA A 149 31.17 -5.45 -4.58
N PRO A 150 30.35 -5.07 -3.57
CA PRO A 150 30.86 -4.85 -2.22
C PRO A 150 31.27 -6.18 -1.55
N GLU A 151 30.56 -7.27 -1.84
CA GLU A 151 30.90 -8.62 -1.37
C GLU A 151 32.25 -9.07 -1.93
N THR A 152 32.49 -8.93 -3.24
CA THR A 152 33.78 -9.28 -3.87
C THR A 152 34.92 -8.40 -3.36
N PHE A 153 34.67 -7.10 -3.17
CA PHE A 153 35.66 -6.20 -2.59
C PHE A 153 36.01 -6.61 -1.15
N ALA A 154 35.01 -6.92 -0.33
CA ALA A 154 35.20 -7.39 1.04
C ALA A 154 35.94 -8.74 1.07
N ALA A 155 35.56 -9.70 0.22
CA ALA A 155 36.23 -10.99 0.09
C ALA A 155 37.73 -10.82 -0.25
N THR A 156 38.05 -9.95 -1.20
CA THR A 156 39.44 -9.64 -1.59
C THR A 156 40.23 -9.07 -0.40
N LYS A 157 39.64 -8.14 0.35
CA LYS A 157 40.29 -7.55 1.54
C LYS A 157 40.48 -8.58 2.66
N ILE A 158 39.47 -9.39 2.95
CA ILE A 158 39.52 -10.43 3.97
C ILE A 158 40.57 -11.47 3.60
N ARG A 159 40.63 -11.90 2.34
CA ARG A 159 41.64 -12.85 1.84
C ARG A 159 43.07 -12.29 1.95
N SER A 160 43.25 -10.98 1.72
CA SER A 160 44.54 -10.32 1.93
C SER A 160 44.94 -10.25 3.41
N TRP A 161 43.98 -10.01 4.30
CA TRP A 161 44.18 -9.98 5.75
C TRP A 161 44.42 -11.38 6.33
N ALA A 162 43.76 -12.41 5.80
CA ALA A 162 43.92 -13.80 6.23
C ALA A 162 45.39 -14.27 6.16
N LYS A 163 46.16 -13.78 5.18
CA LYS A 163 47.60 -14.05 5.05
C LYS A 163 48.45 -13.54 6.22
N SER A 164 47.94 -12.59 7.00
CA SER A 164 48.61 -12.09 8.21
C SER A 164 48.28 -12.91 9.46
N LEU A 165 47.30 -13.82 9.38
CA LEU A 165 46.91 -14.70 10.48
C LEU A 165 47.71 -16.00 10.38
N GLU A 166 47.87 -16.67 11.52
CA GLU A 166 48.56 -17.96 11.59
C GLU A 166 47.61 -19.07 12.09
N GLY A 167 47.83 -20.28 11.61
CA GLY A 167 47.11 -21.47 12.07
C GLY A 167 45.67 -21.54 11.56
N ARG A 168 44.73 -21.90 12.45
CA ARG A 168 43.34 -22.23 12.06
C ARG A 168 42.50 -21.01 11.72
N GLU A 169 42.86 -19.84 12.25
CA GLU A 169 42.11 -18.60 12.02
C GLU A 169 42.21 -18.13 10.56
N GLN A 170 43.39 -18.33 9.93
CA GLN A 170 43.57 -18.08 8.50
C GLN A 170 42.57 -18.87 7.66
N LEU A 171 42.43 -20.17 7.92
CA LEU A 171 41.52 -21.05 7.16
C LEU A 171 40.05 -20.61 7.31
N ALA A 172 39.66 -20.14 8.50
CA ALA A 172 38.32 -19.63 8.75
C ALA A 172 38.07 -18.32 7.99
N ALA A 173 39.04 -17.39 7.99
CA ALA A 173 38.95 -16.13 7.26
C ALA A 173 38.89 -16.35 5.74
N GLU A 174 39.67 -17.28 5.20
CA GLU A 174 39.62 -17.66 3.78
C GLU A 174 38.26 -18.25 3.40
N LYS A 175 37.72 -19.17 4.23
CA LYS A 175 36.39 -19.75 3.98
C LYS A 175 35.27 -18.72 4.05
N PHE A 176 35.40 -17.70 4.90
CA PHE A 176 34.45 -16.60 4.94
C PHE A 176 34.51 -15.74 3.68
N ALA A 177 35.71 -15.47 3.14
CA ALA A 177 35.85 -14.78 1.86
C ALA A 177 35.19 -15.58 0.71
N ASP A 178 35.40 -16.90 0.66
CA ASP A 178 34.76 -17.78 -0.33
C ASP A 178 33.21 -17.74 -0.21
N ALA A 179 32.69 -17.65 1.02
CA ALA A 179 31.24 -17.55 1.25
C ALA A 179 30.65 -16.22 0.73
N LEU A 180 31.39 -15.11 0.81
CA LEU A 180 30.96 -13.83 0.26
C LEU A 180 30.89 -13.86 -1.27
N GLU A 181 31.88 -14.48 -1.93
CA GLU A 181 31.90 -14.64 -3.40
C GLU A 181 30.79 -15.55 -3.93
N THR A 182 30.16 -16.36 -3.07
CA THR A 182 29.01 -17.18 -3.46
C THR A 182 27.82 -16.32 -3.89
N ILE A 183 27.66 -15.12 -3.34
CA ILE A 183 26.53 -14.22 -3.69
C ILE A 183 26.60 -13.79 -5.17
N PRO A 184 27.68 -13.14 -5.66
CA PRO A 184 27.80 -12.81 -7.08
C PRO A 184 27.79 -14.05 -7.99
N LEU A 185 28.34 -15.18 -7.53
CA LEU A 185 28.36 -16.43 -8.29
C LEU A 185 26.94 -16.91 -8.60
N ILE A 186 26.08 -16.97 -7.58
CA ILE A 186 24.68 -17.38 -7.74
C ILE A 186 23.89 -16.36 -8.56
N LEU A 187 24.21 -15.06 -8.48
CA LEU A 187 23.61 -14.06 -9.35
C LEU A 187 23.97 -14.29 -10.83
N ALA A 188 25.22 -14.61 -11.14
CA ALA A 188 25.68 -14.93 -12.49
C ALA A 188 25.00 -16.22 -13.02
N GLU A 189 24.92 -17.28 -12.19
CA GLU A 189 24.23 -18.52 -12.54
C GLU A 189 22.74 -18.29 -12.84
N ASN A 190 22.05 -17.53 -11.99
CA ASN A 190 20.63 -17.19 -12.19
C ASN A 190 20.40 -16.35 -13.45
N ALA A 191 21.38 -15.52 -13.83
CA ALA A 191 21.36 -14.75 -15.07
C ALA A 191 21.72 -15.59 -16.31
N GLY A 192 22.17 -16.85 -16.13
CA GLY A 192 22.63 -17.72 -17.22
C GLY A 192 24.01 -17.36 -17.77
N MET A 193 24.82 -16.61 -17.01
CA MET A 193 26.19 -16.26 -17.35
C MET A 193 27.16 -17.35 -16.86
N ASP A 194 28.36 -17.42 -17.43
CA ASP A 194 29.43 -18.27 -16.90
C ASP A 194 29.98 -17.64 -15.61
N PRO A 195 29.81 -18.26 -14.43
CA PRO A 195 30.20 -17.66 -13.16
C PRO A 195 31.71 -17.46 -13.03
N ILE A 196 32.52 -18.26 -13.73
CA ILE A 196 33.98 -18.20 -13.66
C ILE A 196 34.49 -17.00 -14.47
N ASP A 197 33.89 -16.73 -15.63
CA ASP A 197 34.27 -15.58 -16.46
C ASP A 197 33.70 -14.25 -15.92
N THR A 198 32.66 -14.31 -15.07
CA THR A 198 31.92 -13.12 -14.59
C THR A 198 32.49 -12.54 -13.29
N ILE A 199 33.22 -13.32 -12.48
CA ILE A 199 33.88 -12.89 -11.23
C ILE A 199 35.36 -12.60 -11.47
#